data_AF-A0AA40G1A6-F1
#
_entry.id   AF-A0AA40G1A6-F1
#
_cell.length_a   1.000
_cell.length_b   1.000
_cell.length_c   1.000
_cell.angle_alpha   90.00
_cell.angle_beta   90.00
_cell.angle_gamma   90.00
#
_symmetry.space_group_name_H-M   'P 1'
#
loop_
_entity.id
_entity.type
_entity.pdbx_description
1 polymer ?
#
loop_
_entity_poly.entity_id
_entity_poly.type
_entity_poly.pdbx_seq_one_letter_code
_entity_poly.pdbx_strand_id
1 'polypeptide(L)'
;MEGPEVTFLFQFGLTRDTVTVESSTLTLKTLKEFACDFINTKCPEHGLNHLFERLLLFKHDYNSTNILQLITNATEVVDETLVEIVLTGKF
;
A
#
# COMPACT_ATOMS: atom_id res chain seq x y z
N MET A 1 -23.44 1.74 -13.50
CA MET A 1 -23.46 1.98 -12.05
C MET A 1 -22.04 1.77 -11.60
N GLU A 2 -21.36 2.82 -11.17
CA GLU A 2 -20.01 2.70 -10.59
C GLU A 2 -20.12 1.83 -9.33
N GLY A 3 -19.23 0.85 -9.18
CA GLY A 3 -19.16 0.02 -7.99
C GLY A 3 -18.75 0.85 -6.76
N PRO A 4 -18.89 0.32 -5.54
CA PRO A 4 -18.43 1.03 -4.34
C PRO A 4 -16.92 1.26 -4.40
N GLU A 5 -16.49 2.50 -4.21
CA GLU A 5 -15.07 2.87 -4.15
C GLU A 5 -14.54 2.79 -2.72
N VAL A 6 -13.22 2.67 -2.60
CA VAL A 6 -12.49 2.77 -1.34
C VAL A 6 -11.33 3.74 -1.51
N THR A 7 -11.18 4.66 -0.55
CA THR A 7 -10.14 5.68 -0.53
C THR A 7 -9.22 5.48 0.67
N PHE A 8 -7.95 5.21 0.42
CA PHE A 8 -6.96 4.94 1.46
C PHE A 8 -5.66 5.72 1.18
N LEU A 9 -4.70 5.67 2.10
CA LEU A 9 -3.44 6.39 1.97
C LEU A 9 -2.28 5.41 1.85
N PHE A 10 -1.40 5.64 0.89
CA PHE A 10 -0.08 5.01 0.88
C PHE A 10 0.94 5.91 1.57
N GLN A 11 1.84 5.29 2.32
CA GLN A 11 3.03 5.95 2.86
C GLN A 11 4.30 5.15 2.56
N PHE A 12 5.34 5.83 2.10
CA PHE A 12 6.69 5.30 1.95
C PHE A 12 7.68 6.31 2.52
N GLY A 13 8.30 5.98 3.66
CA GLY A 13 9.14 6.93 4.38
C GLY A 13 8.34 8.19 4.77
N LEU A 14 8.76 9.36 4.27
CA LEU A 14 8.07 10.63 4.51
C LEU A 14 7.08 11.01 3.38
N THR A 15 7.01 10.21 2.32
CA THR A 15 6.12 10.45 1.19
C THR A 15 4.78 9.79 1.44
N ARG A 16 3.69 10.53 1.26
CA ARG A 16 2.32 10.04 1.42
C ARG A 16 1.46 10.51 0.24
N ASP A 17 0.53 9.68 -0.20
CA ASP A 17 -0.47 10.05 -1.21
C ASP A 17 -1.77 9.25 -1.03
N THR A 18 -2.86 9.82 -1.51
CA THR A 18 -4.20 9.22 -1.44
C THR A 18 -4.48 8.41 -2.70
N VAL A 19 -5.10 7.24 -2.54
CA VAL A 19 -5.49 6.35 -3.61
C VAL A 19 -6.97 6.01 -3.48
N THR A 20 -7.72 6.20 -4.56
CA THR A 20 -9.13 5.82 -4.66
C THR A 20 -9.28 4.79 -5.77
N VAL A 21 -9.91 3.66 -5.45
CA VAL A 21 -10.10 2.53 -6.39
C VAL A 21 -11.46 1.90 -6.19
N GLU A 22 -11.94 1.20 -7.22
CA GLU A 22 -13.15 0.40 -7.10
C GLU A 22 -12.90 -0.80 -6.18
N SER A 23 -13.69 -0.95 -5.12
CA SER A 23 -13.51 -2.00 -4.09
C SER A 23 -13.56 -3.40 -4.67
N SER A 24 -14.33 -3.62 -5.75
CA SER A 24 -14.45 -4.90 -6.45
C SER A 24 -13.14 -5.36 -7.11
N THR A 25 -12.26 -4.41 -7.42
CA THR A 25 -10.97 -4.66 -8.08
C THR A 25 -9.81 -4.77 -7.09
N LEU A 26 -10.06 -4.47 -5.81
CA LEU A 26 -9.04 -4.48 -4.78
C LEU A 26 -8.73 -5.91 -4.33
N THR A 27 -7.53 -6.36 -4.64
CA THR A 27 -6.94 -7.64 -4.25
C THR A 27 -5.55 -7.37 -3.69
N LEU A 28 -4.93 -8.33 -3.01
CA LEU A 28 -3.55 -8.16 -2.55
C LEU A 28 -2.58 -7.89 -3.71
N LYS A 29 -2.84 -8.50 -4.88
CA LYS A 29 -2.02 -8.30 -6.09
C LYS A 29 -2.14 -6.86 -6.59
N THR A 30 -3.37 -6.39 -6.79
CA THR A 30 -3.61 -5.03 -7.30
C THR A 30 -3.18 -3.96 -6.29
N LEU A 31 -3.35 -4.20 -4.98
CA LEU A 31 -2.81 -3.32 -3.94
C LEU A 31 -1.28 -3.20 -4.01
N LYS A 32 -0.56 -4.31 -4.25
CA LYS A 32 0.89 -4.27 -4.48
C LYS A 32 1.26 -3.59 -5.81
N GLU A 33 0.46 -3.76 -6.86
CA GLU A 33 0.67 -3.06 -8.15
C GLU A 33 0.54 -1.54 -7.97
N PHE A 34 -0.50 -1.06 -7.27
CA PHE A 34 -0.64 0.37 -6.95
C PHE A 34 0.51 0.90 -6.08
N ALA A 35 1.02 0.11 -5.14
CA ALA A 35 2.20 0.47 -4.36
C ALA A 35 3.49 0.55 -5.22
N CYS A 36 3.65 -0.31 -6.22
CA CYS A 36 4.73 -0.19 -7.20
C CYS A 36 4.62 1.10 -7.99
N ASP A 37 3.42 1.41 -8.52
CA ASP A 37 3.17 2.62 -9.31
C ASP A 37 3.40 3.89 -8.49
N PHE A 38 3.00 3.87 -7.21
CA PHE A 38 3.30 4.92 -6.26
C PHE A 38 4.82 5.16 -6.14
N ILE A 39 5.62 4.10 -5.93
CA ILE A 39 7.08 4.23 -5.81
C ILE A 39 7.70 4.72 -7.11
N ASN A 40 7.30 4.17 -8.26
CA ASN A 40 7.81 4.59 -9.57
C ASN A 40 7.50 6.07 -9.84
N THR A 41 6.35 6.56 -9.39
CA THR A 41 5.92 7.95 -9.57
C THR A 41 6.62 8.89 -8.60
N LYS A 42 6.69 8.53 -7.32
CA LYS A 42 7.20 9.42 -6.25
C LYS A 42 8.70 9.33 -6.05
N CYS A 43 9.34 8.23 -6.46
CA CYS A 43 10.75 7.96 -6.30
C CYS A 43 11.38 7.42 -7.60
N PRO A 44 11.27 8.12 -8.75
CA PRO A 44 11.62 7.57 -10.07
C PRO A 44 13.08 7.07 -10.20
N GLU A 45 14.00 7.57 -9.39
CA GLU A 45 15.41 7.17 -9.38
C GLU A 45 15.74 6.15 -8.27
N HIS A 46 14.76 5.40 -7.78
CA HIS A 46 14.93 4.48 -6.65
C HIS A 46 15.96 3.36 -6.88
N GLY A 47 16.26 2.99 -8.14
CA GLY A 47 17.28 1.98 -8.47
C GLY A 47 17.00 0.56 -7.94
N LEU A 48 15.72 0.26 -7.66
CA LEU A 48 15.30 -1.00 -7.05
C LEU A 48 14.89 -2.00 -8.12
N ASN A 49 15.47 -3.20 -8.05
CA ASN A 49 15.05 -4.35 -8.86
C ASN A 49 14.01 -5.17 -8.09
N HIS A 50 13.16 -5.91 -8.83
CA HIS A 50 12.18 -6.84 -8.25
C HIS A 50 11.27 -6.17 -7.22
N LEU A 51 10.76 -4.98 -7.54
CA LEU A 51 10.02 -4.15 -6.61
C LEU A 51 8.78 -4.88 -6.07
N PHE A 52 8.02 -5.52 -6.98
CA PHE A 52 6.80 -6.23 -6.64
C PHE A 52 7.04 -7.35 -5.62
N GLU A 53 8.13 -8.10 -5.77
CA GLU A 53 8.49 -9.18 -4.85
C GLU A 53 9.02 -8.67 -3.51
N ARG A 54 9.67 -7.50 -3.51
CA ARG A 54 10.31 -6.93 -2.32
C ARG A 54 9.39 -6.11 -1.43
N LEU A 55 8.24 -5.68 -1.96
CA LEU A 55 7.24 -4.92 -1.25
C LEU A 55 6.52 -5.77 -0.19
N LEU A 56 6.40 -5.19 1.01
CA LEU A 56 5.51 -5.60 2.08
C LEU A 56 4.58 -4.43 2.41
N LEU A 57 3.32 -4.72 2.66
CA LEU A 57 2.31 -3.72 2.94
C LEU A 57 1.76 -3.95 4.34
N PHE A 58 1.76 -2.90 5.15
CA PHE A 58 1.28 -2.95 6.53
C PHE A 58 0.19 -1.92 6.74
N LYS A 59 -0.71 -2.18 7.69
CA LYS A 59 -1.63 -1.18 8.24
C LYS A 59 -1.26 -0.87 9.67
N HIS A 60 -1.67 0.28 10.18
CA HIS A 60 -1.61 0.55 11.61
C HIS A 60 -2.70 -0.25 12.36
N ASP A 61 -2.34 -0.84 13.50
CA ASP A 61 -3.35 -1.31 14.45
C ASP A 61 -3.94 -0.13 15.20
N TYR A 62 -5.18 0.25 14.93
CA TYR A 62 -5.82 1.39 15.59
C TYR A 62 -6.01 1.21 17.11
N ASN A 63 -5.83 0.00 17.64
CA ASN A 63 -5.85 -0.25 19.08
C ASN A 63 -4.48 -0.02 19.75
N SER A 64 -3.41 0.17 18.96
CA SER A 64 -2.03 0.29 19.44
C SER A 64 -1.26 1.35 18.67
N THR A 65 -0.74 2.37 19.36
CA THR A 65 -0.14 3.57 18.73
C THR A 65 1.03 3.29 17.77
N ASN A 66 1.78 2.20 18.00
CA ASN A 66 3.07 1.95 17.36
C ASN A 66 3.20 0.55 16.76
N ILE A 67 2.07 -0.10 16.43
CA ILE A 67 2.06 -1.45 15.86
C ILE A 67 1.64 -1.39 14.39
N LEU A 68 2.52 -1.94 13.55
CA LEU A 68 2.23 -2.24 12.16
C LEU A 68 1.84 -3.71 12.01
N GLN A 69 0.75 -3.97 11.31
CA GLN A 69 0.26 -5.32 11.02
C GLN A 69 0.36 -5.58 9.53
N LEU A 70 0.93 -6.72 9.14
CA LEU A 70 1.02 -7.12 7.74
C LEU A 70 -0.39 -7.27 7.16
N ILE A 71 -0.65 -6.67 6.00
CA ILE A 71 -1.92 -6.84 5.30
C ILE A 71 -1.90 -8.21 4.63
N THR A 72 -2.81 -9.08 5.07
CA THR A 72 -2.92 -10.47 4.58
C THR A 72 -4.19 -10.71 3.80
N ASN A 73 -5.13 -9.75 3.82
CA ASN A 73 -6.33 -9.73 3.01
C ASN A 73 -6.63 -8.30 2.53
N ALA A 74 -7.04 -8.16 1.28
CA ALA A 74 -7.43 -6.87 0.70
C ALA A 74 -8.62 -6.22 1.43
N THR A 75 -9.51 -7.01 2.03
CA THR A 75 -10.64 -6.49 2.82
C THR A 75 -10.22 -5.77 4.10
N GLU A 76 -8.96 -5.87 4.50
CA GLU A 76 -8.41 -5.10 5.62
C GLU A 76 -8.14 -3.63 5.27
N VAL A 77 -8.12 -3.30 3.97
CA VAL A 77 -7.99 -1.93 3.47
C VAL A 77 -9.39 -1.37 3.25
N VAL A 78 -9.79 -0.48 4.15
CA VAL A 78 -11.05 0.27 4.12
C VAL A 78 -10.76 1.76 4.00
N ASP A 79 -11.79 2.59 3.93
CA ASP A 79 -11.62 4.04 3.88
C ASP A 79 -10.72 4.55 4.99
N GLU A 80 -9.85 5.50 4.66
CA GLU A 80 -8.88 6.14 5.55
C GLU A 80 -7.80 5.19 6.12
N THR A 81 -7.71 3.95 5.63
CA THR A 81 -6.63 3.03 6.02
C THR A 81 -5.30 3.63 5.60
N LEU A 82 -4.37 3.75 6.55
CA LEU A 82 -2.98 4.08 6.24
C LEU A 82 -2.21 2.79 5.93
N VAL A 83 -1.83 2.63 4.66
CA VAL A 83 -1.03 1.51 4.16
C VAL A 83 0.44 1.92 4.07
N GLU A 84 1.24 1.41 4.99
CA GLU A 84 2.69 1.57 5.03
C GLU A 84 3.35 0.61 4.03
N ILE A 85 4.07 1.21 3.08
CA ILE A 85 4.87 0.52 2.09
C ILE A 85 6.27 0.30 2.67
N VAL A 86 6.65 -0.96 2.87
CA VAL A 86 7.95 -1.35 3.42
C VAL A 86 8.69 -2.22 2.41
N LEU A 87 9.97 -1.92 2.19
CA LEU A 87 10.82 -2.72 1.31
C LEU A 87 11.64 -3.72 2.13
N THR A 88 11.63 -4.97 1.69
CA THR A 88 12.59 -5.95 2.21
C THR A 88 14.00 -5.60 1.75
N GLY A 89 14.92 -5.59 2.71
CA GLY A 89 16.35 -5.55 2.42
C GLY A 89 16.80 -6.87 1.79
N LYS A 90 17.71 -6.80 0.83
CA LYS A 90 18.63 -7.91 0.51
C LYS A 90 20.04 -7.40 0.79
N PHE A 91 20.77 -8.12 1.63
CA PHE A 91 22.23 -8.07 1.63
C PHE A 91 22.75 -8.94 0.48
#